data_AF-A0A2N6A5I9-F1
#
_entry.id   AF-A0A2N6A5I9-F1
#
_cell.length_a   1.000
_cell.length_b   1.000
_cell.length_c   1.000
_cell.angle_alpha   90.00
_cell.angle_beta   90.00
_cell.angle_gamma   90.00
#
_symmetry.space_group_name_H-M   'P 1'
#
loop_
_entity.id
_entity.type
_entity.pdbx_description
1 polymer ?
#
loop_
_entity_poly.entity_id
_entity_poly.type
_entity_poly.pdbx_seq_one_letter_code
_entity_poly.pdbx_strand_id
1 'polypeptide(L)'
;MTWLSIAITAYFILAIVNVADKFILEKVVPGPRTYTFLVGATGVVVVVLAPFGLSWPGWAMLGANVLFGFFFSAGLMFLYYALKKGEASRVFTMIGGIVPIFTILFSILFLGEKFSTGQWWAIIFLLLGTIMISWLTRSYDVWTQLKSWFSDDENTRVLVIVLSVLAALFFSLFWVCTKFAYTTQPFISAFIWIRIGSFLAAML
;
A
#
# COMPACT_ATOMS: atom_id res chain seq x y z
N MET A 1 9.48 2.85 23.26
CA MET A 1 10.73 3.44 22.77
C MET A 1 11.28 2.73 21.54
N THR A 2 11.35 1.39 21.51
CA THR A 2 11.78 0.61 20.32
C THR A 2 10.86 0.71 19.09
N TRP A 3 9.55 0.83 19.30
CA TRP A 3 8.59 0.87 18.18
C TRP A 3 8.72 2.13 17.31
N LEU A 4 9.07 3.28 17.90
CA LEU A 4 9.20 4.54 17.17
C LEU A 4 10.42 4.51 16.23
N SER A 5 11.56 4.01 16.71
CA SER A 5 12.74 3.81 15.85
C SER A 5 12.44 2.85 14.72
N ILE A 6 11.74 1.74 14.98
CA ILE A 6 11.32 0.78 13.94
C ILE A 6 10.43 1.47 12.90
N ALA A 7 9.47 2.29 13.34
CA ALA A 7 8.58 3.02 12.43
C ALA A 7 9.36 4.02 11.55
N ILE A 8 10.24 4.83 12.14
CA ILE A 8 11.05 5.81 11.39
C ILE A 8 11.93 5.10 10.36
N THR A 9 12.61 4.03 10.75
CA THR A 9 13.43 3.23 9.82
C THR A 9 12.58 2.60 8.72
N ALA A 10 11.40 2.07 9.04
CA ALA A 10 10.49 1.50 8.05
C ALA A 10 10.02 2.56 7.03
N TYR A 11 9.67 3.77 7.48
CA TYR A 11 9.28 4.86 6.59
C TYR A 11 10.45 5.39 5.74
N PHE A 12 11.66 5.41 6.28
CA PHE A 12 12.85 5.75 5.51
C PHE A 12 13.11 4.74 4.38
N ILE A 13 13.05 3.44 4.70
CA ILE A 13 13.18 2.37 3.69
C ILE A 13 12.04 2.47 2.67
N LEU A 14 10.80 2.72 3.12
CA LEU A 14 9.64 2.88 2.24
C LEU A 14 9.83 4.05 1.27
N ALA A 15 10.43 5.16 1.71
CA ALA A 15 10.72 6.29 0.82
C ALA A 15 11.71 5.90 -0.29
N ILE A 16 12.75 5.12 0.03
CA ILE A 16 13.70 4.58 -0.96
C ILE A 16 12.97 3.66 -1.95
N VAL A 17 12.13 2.76 -1.43
CA VAL A 17 11.33 1.82 -2.24
C VAL A 17 10.40 2.58 -3.19
N ASN A 18 9.72 3.63 -2.74
CA ASN A 18 8.81 4.41 -3.58
C ASN A 18 9.53 5.05 -4.79
N VAL A 19 10.76 5.53 -4.58
CA VAL A 19 11.61 6.07 -5.68
C VAL A 19 12.06 4.96 -6.61
N ALA A 20 12.51 3.83 -6.06
CA ALA A 20 12.95 2.66 -6.83
C ALA A 20 11.79 2.08 -7.68
N ASP A 21 10.60 1.95 -7.11
CA ASP A 21 9.40 1.45 -7.78
C ASP A 21 9.08 2.26 -9.03
N LYS A 22 9.13 3.59 -8.93
CA LYS A 22 8.92 4.47 -10.09
C LYS A 22 9.99 4.27 -11.16
N PHE A 23 11.27 4.24 -10.76
CA PHE A 23 12.38 4.06 -11.68
C PHE A 23 12.32 2.72 -12.42
N ILE A 24 12.13 1.62 -11.68
CA ILE A 24 12.07 0.27 -12.24
C ILE A 24 10.88 0.15 -13.20
N LEU A 25 9.73 0.70 -12.83
CA LEU A 25 8.52 0.65 -13.64
C LEU A 25 8.63 1.43 -14.96
N GLU A 26 9.39 2.53 -14.97
CA GLU A 26 9.59 3.35 -16.17
C GLU A 26 10.71 2.84 -17.07
N LYS A 27 11.80 2.30 -16.50
CA LYS A 27 13.06 2.09 -17.22
C LYS A 27 13.45 0.62 -17.38
N VAL A 28 12.97 -0.26 -16.51
CA VAL A 28 13.52 -1.63 -16.41
C VAL A 28 12.49 -2.68 -16.81
N VAL A 29 11.25 -2.57 -16.32
CA VAL A 29 10.23 -3.61 -16.54
C VAL A 29 9.23 -3.26 -17.66
N PRO A 30 8.75 -4.26 -18.41
CA PRO A 30 7.84 -4.03 -19.54
C PRO A 30 6.44 -3.54 -19.11
N GLY A 31 5.97 -3.91 -17.90
CA GLY A 31 4.63 -3.52 -17.48
C GLY A 31 4.35 -3.67 -15.98
N PRO A 32 3.23 -3.06 -15.51
CA PRO A 32 2.82 -3.07 -14.11
C PRO A 32 2.61 -4.48 -13.56
N ARG A 33 1.98 -5.37 -14.34
CA ARG A 33 1.75 -6.77 -13.96
C ARG A 33 3.05 -7.52 -13.70
N THR A 34 4.02 -7.38 -14.60
CA THR A 34 5.34 -8.01 -14.45
C THR A 34 6.03 -7.51 -13.18
N TYR A 35 5.90 -6.22 -12.87
CA TYR A 35 6.49 -5.68 -11.64
C TYR A 35 5.78 -6.20 -10.38
N THR A 36 4.44 -6.24 -10.36
CA THR A 36 3.68 -6.86 -9.26
C THR A 36 4.09 -8.31 -9.04
N PHE A 37 4.26 -9.08 -10.12
CA PHE A 37 4.75 -10.46 -10.06
C PHE A 37 6.16 -10.54 -9.45
N LEU A 38 7.11 -9.70 -9.88
CA LEU A 38 8.47 -9.69 -9.35
C LEU A 38 8.52 -9.36 -7.85
N VAL A 39 7.72 -8.37 -7.41
CA VAL A 39 7.62 -7.99 -6.00
C VAL A 39 6.97 -9.11 -5.18
N GLY A 40 5.89 -9.72 -5.70
CA GLY A 40 5.25 -10.88 -5.09
C GLY A 40 6.19 -12.08 -4.96
N ALA A 41 6.92 -12.41 -6.02
CA ALA A 41 7.89 -13.50 -6.06
C ALA A 41 9.03 -13.30 -5.05
N THR A 42 9.57 -12.08 -4.99
CA THR A 42 10.60 -11.73 -3.99
C THR A 42 10.04 -11.82 -2.57
N GLY A 43 8.76 -11.52 -2.38
CA GLY A 43 8.06 -11.68 -1.10
C GLY A 43 8.05 -13.12 -0.58
N VAL A 44 8.06 -14.15 -1.44
CA VAL A 44 8.06 -15.57 -1.04
C VAL A 44 9.39 -16.01 -0.45
N VAL A 45 10.48 -15.28 -0.68
CA VAL A 45 11.80 -15.60 -0.08
C VAL A 45 11.71 -15.70 1.45
N VAL A 46 10.72 -15.04 2.06
CA VAL A 46 10.36 -15.15 3.48
C VAL A 46 10.11 -16.61 3.93
N VAL A 47 9.75 -17.53 3.04
CA VAL A 47 9.60 -18.97 3.35
C VAL A 47 10.89 -19.58 3.89
N VAL A 48 12.07 -19.00 3.61
CA VAL A 48 13.34 -19.40 4.25
C VAL A 48 13.29 -19.28 5.78
N LEU A 49 12.41 -18.43 6.32
CA LEU A 49 12.17 -18.30 7.75
C LEU A 49 11.27 -19.40 8.34
N ALA A 50 10.76 -20.32 7.52
CA ALA A 50 9.85 -21.38 7.97
C ALA A 50 10.38 -22.23 9.14
N PRO A 51 11.67 -22.63 9.19
CA PRO A 51 12.22 -23.40 10.31
C PRO A 51 12.16 -22.67 11.66
N PHE A 52 12.03 -21.35 11.66
CA PHE A 52 12.10 -20.52 12.86
C PHE A 52 10.74 -20.26 13.54
N GLY A 53 9.65 -20.83 13.03
CA GLY A 53 8.34 -20.66 13.67
C GLY A 53 7.13 -20.79 12.77
N LEU A 54 7.23 -21.49 11.63
CA LEU A 54 6.07 -21.80 10.82
C LEU A 54 5.18 -22.80 11.56
N SER A 55 3.92 -22.44 11.74
CA SER A 55 2.89 -23.28 12.34
C SER A 55 1.69 -23.37 11.41
N TRP A 56 0.97 -24.49 11.48
CA TRP A 56 -0.26 -24.65 10.74
C TRP A 56 -1.38 -23.81 11.39
N PRO A 57 -1.99 -22.85 10.67
CA PRO A 57 -2.98 -21.95 11.26
C PRO A 57 -4.42 -22.51 11.19
N GLY A 58 -4.63 -23.67 10.55
CA GLY A 58 -5.95 -24.21 10.22
C GLY A 58 -6.46 -23.73 8.87
N TRP A 59 -7.40 -24.47 8.26
CA TRP A 59 -7.89 -24.19 6.90
C TRP A 59 -8.56 -22.81 6.78
N ALA A 60 -9.33 -22.41 7.78
CA ALA A 60 -10.00 -21.11 7.79
C ALA A 60 -9.00 -19.94 7.80
N MET A 61 -8.00 -20.00 8.70
CA MET A 61 -6.98 -18.95 8.80
C MET A 61 -5.98 -19.00 7.66
N LEU A 62 -5.71 -20.18 7.09
CA LEU A 62 -4.93 -20.29 5.87
C LEU A 62 -5.62 -19.56 4.71
N GLY A 63 -6.91 -19.82 4.49
CA GLY A 63 -7.70 -19.11 3.48
C GLY A 63 -7.73 -17.60 3.72
N ALA A 64 -7.88 -17.19 4.97
CA ALA A 64 -7.81 -15.77 5.35
C ALA A 64 -6.43 -15.16 5.06
N ASN A 65 -5.33 -15.79 5.48
CA ASN A 65 -3.97 -15.32 5.23
C ASN A 65 -3.69 -15.20 3.72
N VAL A 66 -4.15 -16.16 2.91
CA VAL A 66 -4.02 -16.11 1.45
C VAL A 66 -4.80 -14.92 0.88
N LEU A 67 -6.04 -14.71 1.34
CA LEU A 67 -6.85 -13.56 0.94
C LEU A 67 -6.23 -12.21 1.36
N PHE A 68 -5.60 -12.15 2.52
CA PHE A 68 -4.90 -10.95 2.97
C PHE A 68 -3.70 -10.66 2.05
N GLY A 69 -2.95 -11.69 1.68
CA GLY A 69 -1.91 -11.60 0.67
C GLY A 69 -2.44 -11.11 -0.69
N PHE A 70 -3.62 -11.55 -1.08
CA PHE A 70 -4.29 -11.08 -2.30
C PHE A 70 -4.56 -9.56 -2.25
N PHE A 71 -5.05 -9.02 -1.13
CA PHE A 71 -5.26 -7.58 -1.00
C PHE A 71 -3.97 -6.78 -1.19
N PHE A 72 -2.82 -7.29 -0.72
CA PHE A 72 -1.53 -6.65 -0.96
C PHE A 72 -1.18 -6.59 -2.45
N SER A 73 -1.26 -7.73 -3.14
CA SER A 73 -0.91 -7.80 -4.57
C SER A 73 -1.87 -7.02 -5.46
N ALA A 74 -3.17 -7.03 -5.15
CA ALA A 74 -4.15 -6.17 -5.81
C ALA A 74 -3.82 -4.68 -5.60
N GLY A 75 -3.48 -4.28 -4.37
CA GLY A 75 -3.03 -2.92 -4.06
C GLY A 75 -1.79 -2.50 -4.87
N LEU A 76 -0.77 -3.37 -4.92
CA LEU A 76 0.42 -3.16 -5.74
C LEU A 76 0.11 -3.04 -7.23
N MET A 77 -0.77 -3.89 -7.75
CA MET A 77 -1.17 -3.84 -9.16
C MET A 77 -1.79 -2.48 -9.50
N PHE A 78 -2.78 -2.02 -8.73
CA PHE A 78 -3.39 -0.70 -8.96
C PHE A 78 -2.40 0.44 -8.78
N LEU A 79 -1.52 0.37 -7.76
CA LEU A 79 -0.43 1.34 -7.56
C LEU A 79 0.46 1.42 -8.80
N TYR A 80 0.93 0.29 -9.33
CA TYR A 80 1.82 0.28 -10.49
C TYR A 80 1.11 0.70 -11.78
N TYR A 81 -0.17 0.37 -11.95
CA TYR A 81 -0.95 0.95 -13.06
C TYR A 81 -1.07 2.47 -12.94
N ALA A 82 -1.29 3.00 -11.74
CA ALA A 82 -1.33 4.44 -11.49
C ALA A 82 0.04 5.09 -11.73
N LEU A 83 1.13 4.49 -11.24
CA LEU A 83 2.50 4.99 -11.42
C LEU A 83 2.97 4.96 -12.87
N LYS A 84 2.49 4.02 -13.70
CA LYS A 84 2.85 3.99 -15.11
C LYS A 84 2.20 5.11 -15.92
N LYS A 85 1.03 5.59 -15.50
CA LYS A 85 0.25 6.63 -16.19
C LYS A 85 0.35 8.01 -15.53
N GLY A 86 0.76 8.08 -14.27
CA GLY A 86 0.84 9.30 -13.48
C GLY A 86 2.22 9.58 -12.91
N GLU A 87 2.39 10.79 -12.40
CA GLU A 87 3.59 11.19 -11.66
C GLU A 87 3.63 10.51 -10.29
N ALA A 88 4.81 10.01 -9.88
CA ALA A 88 4.95 9.28 -8.63
C ALA A 88 4.54 10.12 -7.41
N SER A 89 4.97 11.37 -7.37
CA SER A 89 4.61 12.30 -6.29
C SER A 89 3.10 12.42 -6.10
N ARG A 90 2.35 12.56 -7.21
CA ARG A 90 0.90 12.68 -7.18
C ARG A 90 0.23 11.39 -6.70
N VAL A 91 0.62 10.25 -7.26
CA VAL A 91 0.05 8.94 -6.93
C VAL A 91 0.29 8.59 -5.47
N PHE A 92 1.53 8.69 -4.99
CA PHE A 92 1.87 8.39 -3.60
C PHE A 92 1.19 9.35 -2.61
N THR A 93 1.06 10.63 -2.95
CA THR A 93 0.38 11.59 -2.07
C THR A 93 -1.13 11.33 -2.00
N MET A 94 -1.77 10.99 -3.14
CA MET A 94 -3.18 10.61 -3.15
C MET A 94 -3.44 9.34 -2.33
N ILE A 95 -2.65 8.29 -2.57
CA ILE A 95 -2.78 7.03 -1.82
C ILE A 95 -2.55 7.30 -0.33
N GLY A 96 -1.47 8.00 0.03
CA GLY A 96 -1.13 8.33 1.41
C GLY A 96 -2.21 9.12 2.15
N GLY A 97 -2.96 9.98 1.46
CA GLY A 97 -4.09 10.72 2.05
C GLY A 97 -5.39 9.92 2.18
N ILE A 98 -5.66 9.00 1.24
CA ILE A 98 -6.90 8.20 1.23
C ILE A 98 -6.80 6.98 2.15
N VAL A 99 -5.61 6.40 2.27
CA VAL A 99 -5.34 5.21 3.09
C VAL A 99 -5.82 5.33 4.54
N PRO A 100 -5.54 6.41 5.28
CA PRO A 100 -6.01 6.56 6.66
C PRO A 100 -7.55 6.53 6.76
N ILE A 101 -8.25 7.12 5.79
CA ILE A 101 -9.73 7.18 5.77
C ILE A 101 -10.31 5.76 5.73
N PHE A 102 -9.86 4.95 4.78
CA PHE A 102 -10.33 3.56 4.68
C PHE A 102 -9.82 2.69 5.83
N THR A 103 -8.59 2.92 6.31
CA THR A 103 -8.03 2.15 7.43
C THR A 103 -8.87 2.34 8.70
N ILE A 104 -9.26 3.58 9.01
CA ILE A 104 -10.14 3.86 10.16
C ILE A 104 -11.51 3.21 9.97
N LEU A 105 -12.10 3.34 8.78
CA LEU A 105 -13.39 2.72 8.45
C LEU A 105 -13.34 1.20 8.70
N PHE A 106 -12.33 0.51 8.16
CA PHE A 106 -12.19 -0.94 8.33
C PHE A 106 -11.78 -1.35 9.74
N SER A 107 -10.99 -0.54 10.45
CA SER A 107 -10.68 -0.75 11.87
C SER A 107 -11.96 -0.78 12.73
N ILE A 108 -12.90 0.15 12.49
CA ILE A 108 -14.18 0.18 13.22
C ILE A 108 -15.05 -1.02 12.82
N LEU A 109 -15.18 -1.30 11.53
CA LEU A 109 -16.06 -2.35 11.01
C LEU A 109 -15.60 -3.78 11.34
N PHE A 110 -14.30 -4.07 11.20
CA PHE A 110 -13.77 -5.43 11.31
C PHE A 110 -13.15 -5.74 12.66
N LEU A 111 -12.51 -4.76 13.30
CA LEU A 111 -11.84 -4.96 14.59
C LEU A 111 -12.65 -4.43 15.77
N GLY A 112 -13.74 -3.70 15.52
CA GLY A 112 -14.57 -3.10 16.58
C GLY A 112 -13.83 -2.03 17.39
N GLU A 113 -12.83 -1.37 16.80
CA GLU A 113 -12.03 -0.37 17.49
C GLU A 113 -12.86 0.85 17.89
N LYS A 114 -12.65 1.31 19.13
CA LYS A 114 -13.26 2.52 19.66
C LYS A 114 -12.20 3.58 19.82
N PHE A 115 -12.45 4.75 19.21
CA PHE A 115 -11.54 5.88 19.27
C PHE A 115 -12.01 6.89 20.32
N SER A 116 -11.08 7.38 21.14
CA SER A 116 -11.34 8.47 22.08
C SER A 116 -11.47 9.81 21.37
N THR A 117 -12.05 10.82 22.03
CA THR A 117 -12.17 12.18 21.47
C THR A 117 -10.82 12.76 21.05
N GLY A 118 -9.76 12.48 21.82
CA GLY A 118 -8.40 12.92 21.47
C GLY A 118 -7.85 12.23 20.22
N GLN A 119 -8.14 10.94 20.04
CA GLN A 119 -7.75 10.21 18.82
C GLN A 119 -8.50 10.72 17.59
N TRP A 120 -9.78 11.08 17.71
CA TRP A 120 -10.52 11.73 16.63
C TRP A 120 -9.89 13.05 16.20
N TRP A 121 -9.48 13.90 17.15
CA TRP A 121 -8.74 15.12 16.81
C TRP A 121 -7.42 14.82 16.11
N ALA A 122 -6.63 13.86 16.61
CA ALA A 122 -5.39 13.44 15.97
C ALA A 122 -5.60 12.95 14.53
N ILE A 123 -6.66 12.17 14.29
CA ILE A 123 -7.07 11.72 12.97
C ILE A 123 -7.42 12.91 12.06
N ILE A 124 -8.21 13.87 12.54
CA ILE A 124 -8.59 15.06 11.77
C ILE A 124 -7.33 15.85 11.38
N PHE A 125 -6.42 16.09 12.32
CA PHE A 125 -5.15 16.76 12.03
C PHE A 125 -4.29 16.00 11.02
N LEU A 126 -4.25 14.66 11.11
CA LEU A 126 -3.54 13.82 10.16
C LEU A 126 -4.14 13.96 8.75
N LEU A 127 -5.47 13.87 8.61
CA LEU A 127 -6.15 14.04 7.33
C LEU A 127 -5.92 15.43 6.73
N LEU A 128 -6.05 16.50 7.53
CA LEU A 128 -5.74 17.85 7.09
C LEU A 128 -4.29 18.00 6.63
N GLY A 129 -3.34 17.43 7.37
CA GLY A 129 -1.93 17.42 6.99
C GLY A 129 -1.69 16.74 5.64
N THR A 130 -2.33 15.59 5.39
CA THR A 130 -2.20 14.92 4.08
C THR A 130 -2.78 15.75 2.93
N ILE A 131 -3.89 16.45 3.15
CA ILE A 131 -4.50 17.34 2.15
C ILE A 131 -3.57 18.53 1.88
N MET A 132 -3.00 19.14 2.93
CA MET A 132 -2.06 20.26 2.79
C MET A 132 -0.82 19.87 2.00
N ILE A 133 -0.22 18.69 2.27
CA ILE A 133 0.95 18.19 1.52
C ILE A 133 0.59 17.95 0.05
N SER A 134 -0.59 17.39 -0.20
CA SER A 134 -1.13 17.20 -1.56
C SER A 134 -1.26 18.53 -2.33
N TRP A 135 -1.60 19.62 -1.64
CA TRP A 135 -1.65 20.95 -2.24
C TRP A 135 -0.28 21.61 -2.38
N LEU A 136 0.66 21.36 -1.46
CA LEU A 136 1.94 22.07 -1.39
C LEU A 136 3.01 21.52 -2.33
N THR A 137 2.87 20.28 -2.82
CA THR A 137 3.87 19.62 -3.71
C THR A 137 3.87 20.19 -5.15
N ARG A 138 3.55 21.48 -5.29
CA ARG A 138 3.63 22.32 -6.48
C ARG A 138 4.99 23.02 -6.51
N SER A 139 6.02 22.30 -6.95
CA SER A 139 7.30 22.95 -7.26
C SER A 139 8.01 22.18 -8.36
N TYR A 140 7.81 22.61 -9.61
CA TYR A 140 8.81 22.89 -10.66
C TYR A 140 8.08 23.52 -11.87
N ASP A 141 8.63 24.65 -12.33
CA ASP A 141 8.27 25.57 -13.42
C ASP A 141 6.80 25.71 -13.87
N VAL A 142 6.25 26.91 -13.66
CA VAL A 142 4.85 27.30 -13.97
C VAL A 142 4.55 27.22 -15.48
N TRP A 143 5.56 27.40 -16.33
CA TRP A 143 5.42 27.49 -17.79
C TRP A 143 5.29 26.13 -18.50
N THR A 144 5.97 25.08 -18.01
CA THR A 144 5.79 23.71 -18.51
C THR A 144 4.48 23.09 -18.02
N GLN A 145 4.01 23.50 -16.83
CA GLN A 145 2.71 23.09 -16.29
C GLN A 145 1.52 23.65 -17.07
N LEU A 146 1.55 24.92 -17.48
CA LEU A 146 0.43 25.49 -18.26
C LEU A 146 0.23 24.72 -19.58
N LYS A 147 1.33 24.20 -20.15
CA LYS A 147 1.30 23.44 -21.40
C LYS A 147 0.86 21.98 -21.20
N SER A 148 1.28 21.31 -20.11
CA SER A 148 0.82 19.94 -19.81
C SER A 148 -0.61 19.90 -19.24
N TRP A 149 -1.07 20.98 -18.60
CA TRP A 149 -2.43 21.04 -18.06
C TRP A 149 -3.51 21.07 -19.15
N PHE A 150 -3.19 21.65 -20.31
CA PHE A 150 -4.04 21.70 -21.50
C PHE A 150 -3.84 20.53 -22.48
N SER A 151 -2.80 19.70 -22.31
CA SER A 151 -2.46 18.64 -23.28
C SER A 151 -2.75 17.22 -22.81
N ASP A 152 -3.14 17.05 -21.54
CA ASP A 152 -3.38 15.75 -20.94
C ASP A 152 -4.86 15.37 -21.10
N ASP A 153 -5.10 14.28 -21.83
CA ASP A 153 -6.42 13.71 -22.11
C ASP A 153 -7.19 13.49 -20.80
N GLU A 154 -8.34 14.14 -20.64
CA GLU A 154 -9.14 14.19 -19.40
C GLU A 154 -9.37 12.79 -18.81
N ASN A 155 -9.52 11.81 -19.70
CA ASN A 155 -9.71 10.40 -19.39
C ASN A 155 -8.53 9.76 -18.62
N THR A 156 -7.28 10.15 -18.92
CA THR A 156 -6.08 9.62 -18.25
C THR A 156 -6.00 10.09 -16.80
N ARG A 157 -6.43 11.32 -16.51
CA ARG A 157 -6.44 11.87 -15.15
C ARG A 157 -7.45 11.17 -14.26
N VAL A 158 -8.68 10.96 -14.75
CA VAL A 158 -9.73 10.25 -14.02
C VAL A 158 -9.27 8.82 -13.74
N LEU A 159 -8.67 8.15 -14.72
CA LEU A 159 -8.13 6.80 -14.53
C LEU A 159 -7.07 6.73 -13.42
N VAL A 160 -6.10 7.65 -13.38
CA VAL A 160 -5.06 7.68 -12.33
C VAL A 160 -5.67 7.88 -10.94
N ILE A 161 -6.70 8.73 -10.83
CA ILE A 161 -7.42 8.95 -9.56
C ILE A 161 -8.13 7.67 -9.13
N VAL A 162 -8.90 7.04 -10.04
CA VAL A 162 -9.62 5.79 -9.75
C VAL A 162 -8.65 4.68 -9.32
N LEU A 163 -7.54 4.51 -10.04
CA LEU A 163 -6.52 3.52 -9.70
C LEU A 163 -5.88 3.80 -8.33
N SER A 164 -5.63 5.07 -7.99
CA SER A 164 -5.08 5.46 -6.68
C SER A 164 -6.07 5.18 -5.54
N VAL A 165 -7.36 5.45 -5.74
CA VAL A 165 -8.42 5.13 -4.78
C VAL A 165 -8.52 3.61 -4.58
N LEU A 166 -8.50 2.83 -5.66
CA LEU A 166 -8.51 1.37 -5.59
C LEU A 166 -7.27 0.82 -4.87
N ALA A 167 -6.09 1.35 -5.17
CA ALA A 167 -4.85 0.97 -4.46
C ALA A 167 -4.98 1.25 -2.95
N ALA A 168 -5.45 2.45 -2.57
CA ALA A 168 -5.65 2.82 -1.17
C ALA A 168 -6.66 1.91 -0.47
N LEU A 169 -7.76 1.56 -1.14
CA LEU A 169 -8.76 0.61 -0.66
C LEU A 169 -8.13 -0.76 -0.36
N PHE A 170 -7.44 -1.36 -1.33
CA PHE A 170 -6.83 -2.68 -1.16
C PHE A 170 -5.70 -2.70 -0.12
N PHE A 171 -4.87 -1.66 -0.08
CA PHE A 171 -3.85 -1.59 0.95
C PHE A 171 -4.43 -1.40 2.36
N SER A 172 -5.47 -0.58 2.52
CA SER A 172 -6.15 -0.42 3.81
C SER A 172 -6.80 -1.70 4.32
N LEU A 173 -7.44 -2.48 3.44
CA LEU A 173 -7.88 -3.84 3.74
C LEU A 173 -6.71 -4.71 4.20
N PHE A 174 -5.60 -4.70 3.44
CA PHE A 174 -4.40 -5.46 3.81
C PHE A 174 -3.88 -5.08 5.21
N TRP A 175 -3.70 -3.81 5.54
CA TRP A 175 -3.15 -3.42 6.84
C TRP A 175 -4.05 -3.80 8.01
N VAL A 176 -5.38 -3.64 7.88
CA VAL A 176 -6.33 -4.03 8.94
C VAL A 176 -6.40 -5.55 9.10
N CYS A 177 -6.45 -6.29 8.00
CA CYS A 177 -6.48 -7.75 8.03
C CYS A 177 -5.16 -8.36 8.54
N THR A 178 -4.01 -7.79 8.17
CA THR A 178 -2.71 -8.25 8.69
C THR A 178 -2.54 -7.92 10.17
N LYS A 179 -3.07 -6.78 10.64
CA LYS A 179 -3.17 -6.50 12.08
C LYS A 179 -3.94 -7.60 12.80
N PHE A 180 -5.11 -7.99 12.29
CA PHE A 180 -5.88 -9.12 12.83
C PHE A 180 -5.06 -10.42 12.87
N ALA A 181 -4.39 -10.77 11.77
CA ALA A 181 -3.57 -11.98 11.68
C ALA A 181 -2.42 -11.98 12.72
N TYR A 182 -1.72 -10.86 12.88
CA TYR A 182 -0.61 -10.76 13.84
C TYR A 182 -1.06 -10.74 15.31
N THR A 183 -2.31 -10.39 15.58
CA THR A 183 -2.88 -10.50 16.94
C THR A 183 -3.38 -11.90 17.28
N THR A 184 -3.65 -12.74 16.28
CA THR A 184 -4.25 -14.07 16.45
C THR A 184 -3.29 -15.23 16.21
N GLN A 185 -2.21 -14.99 15.46
CA GLN A 185 -1.23 -16.00 15.07
C GLN A 185 0.20 -15.52 15.39
N PRO A 186 1.18 -16.43 15.54
CA PRO A 186 2.59 -16.06 15.65
C PRO A 186 3.02 -15.24 14.43
N PHE A 187 3.76 -14.14 14.67
CA PHE A 187 4.17 -13.20 13.63
C PHE A 187 4.83 -13.86 12.42
N ILE A 188 5.84 -14.72 12.64
CA ILE A 188 6.58 -15.41 11.56
C ILE A 188 5.64 -16.27 10.71
N SER A 189 4.76 -17.04 11.37
CA SER A 189 3.81 -17.93 10.69
C SER A 189 2.82 -17.14 9.83
N ALA A 190 2.14 -16.14 10.41
CA ALA A 190 1.22 -15.28 9.68
C ALA A 190 1.92 -14.58 8.50
N PHE A 191 3.11 -14.03 8.73
CA PHE A 191 3.88 -13.34 7.72
C PHE A 191 4.22 -14.23 6.53
N ILE A 192 4.64 -15.48 6.76
CA ILE A 192 4.93 -16.45 5.70
C ILE A 192 3.66 -16.75 4.87
N TRP A 193 2.55 -17.12 5.53
CA TRP A 193 1.31 -17.47 4.83
C TRP A 193 0.73 -16.31 4.01
N ILE A 194 0.77 -15.10 4.55
CA ILE A 194 0.33 -13.89 3.84
C ILE A 194 1.22 -13.63 2.62
N ARG A 195 2.54 -13.80 2.73
CA ARG A 195 3.47 -13.60 1.60
C ARG A 195 3.29 -14.65 0.51
N ILE A 196 3.05 -15.91 0.87
CA ILE A 196 2.65 -16.96 -0.10
C ILE A 196 1.37 -16.54 -0.82
N GLY A 197 0.35 -16.09 -0.08
CA GLY A 197 -0.89 -15.57 -0.66
C GLY A 197 -0.67 -14.43 -1.65
N SER A 198 0.21 -13.48 -1.31
CA SER A 198 0.54 -12.37 -2.20
C SER A 198 1.18 -12.82 -3.50
N PHE A 199 2.05 -13.83 -3.45
CA PHE A 199 2.63 -14.40 -4.66
C PHE A 199 1.62 -15.12 -5.52
N LEU A 200 0.78 -15.98 -4.93
CA LEU A 200 -0.29 -16.67 -5.66
C LEU A 200 -1.22 -15.68 -6.35
N ALA A 201 -1.57 -14.59 -5.66
CA ALA A 201 -2.38 -13.51 -6.23
C ALA A 201 -1.67 -12.77 -7.37
N ALA A 202 -0.35 -12.60 -7.29
CA ALA A 202 0.43 -11.92 -8.32
C ALA A 202 0.68 -12.78 -9.57
N MET A 203 0.39 -14.09 -9.51
CA MET A 203 0.42 -15.01 -10.66
C MET A 203 -0.84 -14.95 -11.52
N LEU A 204 -1.95 -14.44 -10.97
CA LEU A 204 -3.24 -14.29 -11.65
C LEU A 204 -3.29 -12.99 -12.47
#